data_AF-A0A654C5C4-F1
#
_entry.id   AF-A0A654C5C4-F1
#
_cell.length_a   1.000
_cell.length_b   1.000
_cell.length_c   1.000
_cell.angle_alpha   90.00
_cell.angle_beta   90.00
_cell.angle_gamma   90.00
#
_symmetry.space_group_name_H-M   'P 1'
#
loop_
_entity.id
_entity.type
_entity.pdbx_description
1 polymer ?
#
loop_
_entity_poly.entity_id
_entity_poly.type
_entity_poly.pdbx_seq_one_letter_code
_entity_poly.pdbx_strand_id
1 'polypeptide(L)'
;MRKFNITLMLCIAVITACLGVFLFLAEPRGIAYWATSLLSLLAISITSVAYAIRLINTNIKSAKIQATISASYVITIIAAAITGSSVGSIPYIMQSMEVDFIAAFDYIWPTLLLGGAIASISYVLAHILISKKSINLVQS
;
A
#
# COMPACT_ATOMS: atom_id res chain seq x y z
N MET A 1 2.72 -7.86 20.71
CA MET A 1 3.20 -6.78 19.82
C MET A 1 3.57 -7.31 18.44
N ARG A 2 4.76 -7.90 18.20
CA ARG A 2 5.17 -8.35 16.83
C ARG A 2 4.15 -9.27 16.14
N LYS A 3 3.76 -10.37 16.80
CA LYS A 3 2.79 -11.34 16.23
C LYS A 3 1.48 -10.66 15.83
N PHE A 4 0.96 -9.80 16.71
CA PHE A 4 -0.25 -9.01 16.45
C PHE A 4 -0.09 -8.11 15.21
N ASN A 5 1.01 -7.36 15.09
CA ASN A 5 1.27 -6.50 13.94
C ASN A 5 1.30 -7.30 12.61
N ILE A 6 2.00 -8.44 12.61
CA ILE A 6 2.07 -9.33 11.43
C ILE A 6 0.67 -9.84 11.07
N THR A 7 -0.06 -10.37 12.06
CA THR A 7 -1.42 -10.88 11.84
C THR A 7 -2.32 -9.79 11.29
N LEU A 8 -2.28 -8.59 11.84
CA LEU A 8 -3.09 -7.46 11.37
C LEU A 8 -2.76 -7.08 9.92
N MET A 9 -1.47 -6.99 9.57
CA MET A 9 -1.05 -6.71 8.19
C MET A 9 -1.52 -7.79 7.21
N LEU A 10 -1.40 -9.07 7.57
CA LEU A 10 -1.89 -10.16 6.73
C LEU A 10 -3.42 -10.19 6.61
N CYS A 11 -4.15 -9.93 7.70
CA CYS A 11 -5.62 -9.82 7.65
C CYS A 11 -6.05 -8.71 6.70
N ILE A 12 -5.42 -7.53 6.79
CA ILE A 12 -5.72 -6.42 5.87
C ILE A 12 -5.39 -6.82 4.42
N ALA A 13 -4.26 -7.48 4.17
CA ALA A 13 -3.89 -7.95 2.85
C ALA A 13 -4.94 -8.89 2.24
N VAL A 14 -5.40 -9.87 3.02
CA VAL A 14 -6.39 -10.86 2.58
C VAL A 14 -7.77 -10.21 2.38
N ILE A 15 -8.24 -9.40 3.33
CA ILE A 15 -9.53 -8.72 3.22
C ILE A 15 -9.57 -7.82 1.98
N THR A 16 -8.52 -7.03 1.75
CA THR A 16 -8.45 -6.14 0.59
C THR A 16 -8.34 -6.90 -0.73
N ALA A 17 -7.60 -8.01 -0.76
CA ALA A 17 -7.57 -8.88 -1.93
C ALA A 17 -8.95 -9.51 -2.22
N CYS A 18 -9.64 -10.03 -1.20
CA CYS A 18 -10.97 -10.61 -1.35
C CYS A 18 -11.98 -9.57 -1.82
N LEU A 19 -11.95 -8.35 -1.27
CA LEU A 19 -12.80 -7.24 -1.73
C LEU A 19 -12.47 -6.84 -3.17
N GLY A 20 -11.19 -6.82 -3.56
CA GLY A 20 -10.77 -6.55 -4.93
C GLY A 20 -11.27 -7.61 -5.91
N VAL A 21 -11.16 -8.89 -5.55
CA VAL A 21 -11.69 -10.00 -6.35
C VAL A 21 -13.22 -9.94 -6.43
N PHE A 22 -13.90 -9.63 -5.32
CA PHE A 22 -15.34 -9.44 -5.34
C PHE A 22 -15.75 -8.32 -6.29
N LEU A 23 -15.12 -7.15 -6.22
CA LEU A 23 -15.38 -6.03 -7.14
C LEU A 23 -15.08 -6.38 -8.59
N PHE A 24 -14.03 -7.17 -8.84
CA PHE A 24 -13.69 -7.64 -10.18
C PHE A 24 -14.74 -8.59 -10.76
N LEU A 25 -15.27 -9.50 -9.94
CA LEU A 25 -16.23 -10.52 -10.36
C LEU A 25 -17.68 -10.05 -10.37
N ALA A 26 -18.03 -9.05 -9.55
CA ALA A 26 -19.41 -8.65 -9.31
C ALA A 26 -20.06 -7.90 -10.48
N GLU A 27 -19.31 -7.44 -11.50
CA GLU A 27 -19.87 -6.47 -12.44
C GLU A 27 -19.83 -6.84 -13.93
N PRO A 28 -21.01 -6.83 -14.60
CA PRO A 28 -21.11 -6.93 -16.06
C PRO A 28 -20.92 -5.58 -16.79
N ARG A 29 -20.74 -4.46 -16.07
CA ARG A 29 -20.73 -3.08 -16.62
C ARG A 29 -19.33 -2.52 -16.95
N GLY A 30 -18.28 -3.31 -16.76
CA GLY A 30 -16.92 -2.99 -17.20
C GLY A 30 -16.02 -2.37 -16.12
N ILE A 31 -14.73 -2.76 -16.15
CA ILE A 31 -13.70 -2.44 -15.15
C ILE A 31 -13.54 -0.93 -14.84
N ALA A 32 -13.93 -0.04 -15.75
CA ALA A 32 -13.73 1.41 -15.62
C ALA A 32 -14.44 2.02 -14.39
N TYR A 33 -15.60 1.49 -13.98
CA TYR A 33 -16.37 2.05 -12.85
C TYR A 33 -15.76 1.77 -11.48
N TRP A 34 -15.08 0.63 -11.33
CA TRP A 34 -14.46 0.22 -10.06
C TRP A 34 -12.94 0.28 -10.10
N ALA A 35 -12.33 0.73 -11.20
CA ALA A 35 -10.88 0.79 -11.36
C ALA A 35 -10.18 1.53 -10.22
N THR A 36 -10.76 2.64 -9.75
CA THR A 36 -10.27 3.41 -8.58
C THR A 36 -10.20 2.56 -7.31
N SER A 37 -11.31 1.89 -6.99
CA SER A 37 -11.44 1.06 -5.79
C SER A 37 -10.59 -0.21 -5.90
N LEU A 38 -10.57 -0.86 -7.06
CA LEU A 38 -9.81 -2.08 -7.32
C LEU A 38 -8.30 -1.84 -7.22
N LEU A 39 -7.79 -0.78 -7.84
CA LEU A 39 -6.35 -0.45 -7.78
C LEU A 39 -5.94 0.06 -6.40
N SER A 40 -6.81 0.78 -5.68
CA SER A 40 -6.59 1.15 -4.28
C SER A 40 -6.47 -0.08 -3.38
N LEU A 41 -7.41 -1.04 -3.49
CA LEU A 41 -7.38 -2.28 -2.71
C LEU A 41 -6.17 -3.15 -3.05
N LEU A 42 -5.80 -3.23 -4.33
CA LEU A 42 -4.60 -3.93 -4.76
C LEU A 42 -3.33 -3.30 -4.15
N ALA A 43 -3.22 -1.97 -4.19
CA ALA A 43 -2.09 -1.25 -3.62
C ALA A 43 -1.98 -1.46 -2.09
N ILE A 44 -3.11 -1.42 -1.37
CA ILE A 44 -3.14 -1.75 0.07
C ILE A 44 -2.70 -3.19 0.31
N SER A 45 -3.22 -4.15 -0.47
CA SER A 45 -2.92 -5.57 -0.31
C SER A 45 -1.42 -5.84 -0.47
N ILE A 46 -0.83 -5.38 -1.57
CA ILE A 46 0.60 -5.56 -1.87
C ILE A 46 1.47 -4.91 -0.78
N THR A 47 1.14 -3.68 -0.37
CA THR A 47 1.88 -2.96 0.68
C THR A 47 1.83 -3.72 2.01
N SER A 48 0.67 -4.26 2.35
CA SER A 48 0.45 -5.01 3.59
C SER A 48 1.24 -6.32 3.61
N VAL A 49 1.29 -7.03 2.48
CA VAL A 49 2.13 -8.22 2.32
C VAL A 49 3.61 -7.86 2.45
N ALA A 50 4.08 -6.79 1.80
CA ALA A 50 5.47 -6.37 1.85
C ALA A 50 5.94 -6.06 3.29
N TYR A 51 5.12 -5.34 4.06
CA TYR A 51 5.39 -5.07 5.47
C TYR A 51 5.36 -6.33 6.34
N ALA A 52 4.38 -7.23 6.12
CA ALA A 52 4.28 -8.47 6.86
C ALA A 52 5.50 -9.37 6.63
N ILE A 53 5.89 -9.60 5.38
CA ILE A 53 7.09 -10.39 5.02
C ILE A 53 8.34 -9.82 5.69
N ARG A 54 8.52 -8.49 5.61
CA ARG A 54 9.68 -7.83 6.21
C ARG A 54 9.72 -8.03 7.72
N LEU A 55 8.58 -7.97 8.39
CA LEU A 55 8.49 -8.12 9.84
C LEU A 55 8.62 -9.58 10.31
N ILE A 56 8.11 -10.54 9.53
CA ILE A 56 8.23 -11.99 9.78
C ILE A 56 9.69 -12.41 9.87
N ASN A 57 10.53 -11.88 9.00
CA ASN A 57 11.96 -12.22 8.94
C ASN A 57 12.81 -11.65 10.09
N THR A 58 12.20 -11.11 11.16
CA THR A 58 12.92 -10.44 12.25
C THR A 58 12.48 -10.81 13.66
N ASN A 59 13.39 -10.67 14.64
CA ASN A 59 13.13 -10.98 16.05
C ASN A 59 12.93 -9.75 16.97
N ILE A 60 12.37 -8.67 16.44
CA ILE A 60 12.24 -7.40 17.16
C ILE A 60 11.13 -7.48 18.22
N LYS A 61 11.52 -7.48 19.50
CA LYS A 61 10.59 -7.49 20.65
C LYS A 61 10.27 -6.09 21.22
N SER A 62 11.04 -5.06 20.87
CA SER A 62 10.86 -3.71 21.42
C SER A 62 9.52 -3.09 21.02
N ALA A 63 8.71 -2.73 22.03
CA ALA A 63 7.39 -2.11 21.85
C ALA A 63 7.47 -0.78 21.08
N LYS A 64 8.46 0.06 21.39
CA LYS A 64 8.66 1.36 20.72
C LYS A 64 8.93 1.19 19.22
N ILE A 65 9.80 0.25 18.85
CA ILE A 65 10.12 -0.03 17.44
C ILE A 65 8.91 -0.60 16.71
N GLN A 66 8.17 -1.52 17.35
CA GLN A 66 6.94 -2.09 16.80
C GLN A 66 5.87 -1.01 16.56
N ALA A 67 5.70 -0.06 17.48
CA ALA A 67 4.77 1.05 17.32
C ALA A 67 5.17 1.98 16.16
N THR A 68 6.47 2.29 16.02
CA THR A 68 6.95 3.09 14.87
C THR A 68 6.74 2.37 13.54
N ILE A 69 7.00 1.05 13.47
CA ILE A 69 6.74 0.26 12.26
C ILE A 69 5.24 0.28 11.92
N SER A 70 4.36 0.13 12.92
CA SER A 70 2.91 0.21 12.70
C SER A 70 2.47 1.59 12.21
N ALA A 71 3.02 2.67 12.77
CA ALA A 71 2.71 4.04 12.31
C ALA A 71 3.17 4.26 10.85
N SER A 72 4.40 3.86 10.52
CA SER A 72 4.91 3.90 9.14
C SER A 72 4.06 3.09 8.19
N TYR A 73 3.60 1.91 8.62
CA TYR A 73 2.69 1.07 7.85
C TYR A 73 1.37 1.78 7.54
N VAL A 74 0.71 2.38 8.55
CA VAL A 74 -0.54 3.13 8.37
C VAL A 74 -0.38 4.27 7.36
N ILE A 75 0.70 5.04 7.47
CA ILE A 75 0.99 6.14 6.52
C ILE A 75 1.19 5.57 5.10
N THR A 76 1.93 4.46 4.99
CA THR A 76 2.21 3.85 3.68
C THR A 76 0.95 3.32 3.01
N ILE A 77 0.06 2.62 3.74
CA ILE A 77 -1.17 2.10 3.12
C ILE A 77 -2.13 3.21 2.70
N ILE A 78 -2.19 4.33 3.43
CA ILE A 78 -3.00 5.50 3.05
C ILE A 78 -2.44 6.10 1.77
N ALA A 79 -1.13 6.33 1.70
CA ALA A 79 -0.49 6.85 0.50
C ALA A 79 -0.65 5.90 -0.70
N ALA A 80 -0.47 4.60 -0.50
CA ALA A 80 -0.66 3.59 -1.52
C ALA A 80 -2.10 3.53 -2.03
N ALA A 81 -3.10 3.65 -1.14
CA ALA A 81 -4.51 3.71 -1.50
C ALA A 81 -4.83 4.92 -2.37
N ILE A 82 -4.31 6.10 -2.02
CA ILE A 82 -4.47 7.33 -2.80
C ILE A 82 -3.83 7.17 -4.18
N THR A 83 -2.57 6.75 -4.25
CA THR A 83 -1.84 6.53 -5.51
C THR A 83 -2.55 5.50 -6.39
N GLY A 84 -2.95 4.35 -5.82
CA GLY A 84 -3.68 3.31 -6.54
C GLY A 84 -5.02 3.82 -7.08
N SER A 85 -5.76 4.59 -6.29
CA SER A 85 -7.02 5.23 -6.72
C SER A 85 -6.80 6.22 -7.86
N SER A 86 -5.74 7.04 -7.79
CA SER A 86 -5.39 7.98 -8.87
C SER A 86 -5.11 7.26 -10.18
N VAL A 87 -4.34 6.16 -10.17
CA VAL A 87 -4.15 5.34 -11.38
C VAL A 87 -5.50 4.79 -11.88
N GLY A 88 -6.36 4.34 -10.97
CA GLY A 88 -7.69 3.85 -11.34
C GLY A 88 -8.65 4.91 -11.87
N SER A 89 -8.37 6.20 -11.68
CA SER A 89 -9.17 7.28 -12.27
C SER A 89 -8.84 7.58 -13.73
N ILE A 90 -7.76 7.03 -14.30
CA ILE A 90 -7.34 7.30 -15.69
C ILE A 90 -8.49 7.06 -16.69
N PRO A 91 -9.21 5.92 -16.68
CA PRO A 91 -10.30 5.69 -17.64
C PRO A 91 -11.42 6.73 -17.52
N TYR A 92 -11.71 7.16 -16.30
CA TYR A 92 -12.73 8.18 -16.03
C TYR A 92 -12.28 9.57 -16.53
N ILE A 93 -11.02 9.93 -16.33
CA ILE A 93 -10.46 11.20 -16.81
C ILE A 93 -10.48 11.25 -18.34
N MET A 94 -10.03 10.18 -18.99
CA MET A 94 -10.06 10.06 -20.46
C MET A 94 -11.48 10.24 -21.01
N GLN A 95 -12.48 9.61 -20.37
CA GLN A 95 -13.88 9.71 -20.80
C GLN A 95 -14.52 11.07 -20.51
N SER A 96 -14.25 11.66 -19.34
CA SER A 96 -14.90 12.91 -18.91
C SER A 96 -14.29 14.17 -19.53
N MET A 97 -13.00 14.13 -19.85
CA MET A 97 -12.28 15.27 -20.45
C MET A 97 -12.03 15.09 -21.94
N GLU A 98 -12.43 13.96 -22.54
CA GLU A 98 -12.19 13.62 -23.94
C GLU A 98 -10.71 13.71 -24.34
N VAL A 99 -9.83 13.27 -23.45
CA VAL A 99 -8.38 13.31 -23.62
C VAL A 99 -7.79 11.91 -23.82
N ASP A 100 -6.58 11.86 -24.39
CA ASP A 100 -5.82 10.64 -24.51
C ASP A 100 -5.20 10.21 -23.16
N PHE A 101 -4.56 9.04 -23.16
CA PHE A 101 -3.93 8.48 -21.97
C PHE A 101 -2.81 9.40 -21.43
N ILE A 102 -2.03 10.04 -22.29
CA ILE A 102 -0.88 10.84 -21.88
C ILE A 102 -1.36 12.06 -21.09
N ALA A 103 -2.34 12.79 -21.63
CA ALA A 103 -2.91 13.94 -20.94
C ALA A 103 -3.64 13.55 -19.64
N ALA A 104 -4.36 12.42 -19.62
CA ALA A 104 -4.98 11.91 -18.40
C ALA A 104 -3.94 11.49 -17.34
N PHE A 105 -2.81 10.93 -17.77
CA PHE A 105 -1.71 10.55 -16.90
C PHE A 105 -0.98 11.76 -16.33
N ASP A 106 -0.68 12.76 -17.15
CA ASP A 106 -0.05 14.02 -16.73
C ASP A 106 -0.90 14.73 -15.67
N TYR A 107 -2.23 14.64 -15.77
CA TYR A 107 -3.14 15.19 -14.78
C TYR A 107 -2.97 14.57 -13.38
N ILE A 108 -2.73 13.26 -13.30
CA ILE A 108 -2.59 12.54 -12.02
C ILE A 108 -1.13 12.39 -11.56
N TRP A 109 -0.16 12.68 -12.44
CA TRP A 109 1.26 12.50 -12.19
C TRP A 109 1.76 13.15 -10.88
N PRO A 110 1.37 14.39 -10.53
CA PRO A 110 1.77 15.00 -9.26
C PRO A 110 1.29 14.19 -8.04
N THR A 111 0.07 13.64 -8.09
CA THR A 111 -0.48 12.81 -7.01
C THR A 111 0.26 11.48 -6.90
N LEU A 112 0.64 10.88 -8.04
CA LEU A 112 1.45 9.66 -8.05
C LEU A 112 2.84 9.90 -7.41
N LEU A 113 3.50 11.00 -7.77
CA LEU A 113 4.80 11.37 -7.20
C LEU A 113 4.71 11.63 -5.70
N LEU A 114 3.73 12.41 -5.26
CA LEU A 114 3.57 12.75 -3.85
C LEU A 114 3.26 11.50 -3.02
N GLY A 115 2.28 10.70 -3.44
CA GLY A 115 1.92 9.47 -2.74
C GLY A 115 3.06 8.44 -2.75
N GLY A 116 3.73 8.28 -3.89
CA GLY A 116 4.91 7.42 -4.02
C GLY A 116 6.07 7.85 -3.11
N ALA A 117 6.33 9.15 -3.00
CA ALA A 117 7.36 9.70 -2.10
C ALA A 117 7.02 9.43 -0.62
N ILE A 118 5.77 9.70 -0.20
CA ILE A 118 5.32 9.46 1.18
C ILE A 118 5.42 7.97 1.54
N ALA A 119 4.94 7.10 0.65
CA ALA A 119 5.02 5.65 0.83
C ALA A 119 6.48 5.17 0.91
N SER A 120 7.33 5.65 0.00
CA SER A 120 8.75 5.26 -0.05
C SER A 120 9.51 5.70 1.20
N ILE A 121 9.36 6.95 1.64
CA ILE A 121 10.03 7.47 2.85
C ILE A 121 9.58 6.66 4.08
N SER A 122 8.29 6.41 4.20
CA SER A 122 7.72 5.64 5.33
C SER A 122 8.22 4.19 5.34
N TYR A 123 8.29 3.56 4.16
CA TYR A 123 8.83 2.21 4.00
C TYR A 123 10.34 2.14 4.30
N VAL A 124 11.13 3.09 3.78
CA VAL A 124 12.58 3.18 4.05
C VAL A 124 12.84 3.37 5.55
N LEU A 125 12.06 4.21 6.22
CA LEU A 125 12.18 4.40 7.67
C LEU A 125 11.91 3.10 8.42
N ALA A 126 10.82 2.39 8.10
CA ALA A 126 10.52 1.09 8.69
C ALA A 126 11.64 0.07 8.40
N HIS A 127 12.15 0.06 7.17
CA HIS A 127 13.23 -0.81 6.76
C HIS A 127 14.51 -0.57 7.57
N ILE A 128 14.94 0.69 7.73
CA ILE A 128 16.14 1.05 8.50
C ILE A 128 15.99 0.62 9.96
N LEU A 129 14.83 0.85 10.57
CA LEU A 129 14.56 0.44 11.95
C LEU A 129 14.64 -1.08 12.12
N ILE A 130 14.09 -1.82 11.16
CA ILE A 130 14.13 -3.28 11.15
C ILE A 130 15.57 -3.79 10.99
N SER A 131 16.31 -3.26 10.01
CA SER A 131 17.68 -3.68 9.71
C SER A 131 18.66 -3.36 10.84
N LYS A 132 18.62 -2.13 11.40
CA LYS A 132 19.51 -1.75 12.52
C LYS A 132 19.30 -2.62 13.76
N LYS A 133 18.06 -2.97 14.09
CA LYS A 133 17.80 -3.80 15.28
C LYS A 133 18.14 -5.27 15.04
N SER A 134 17.99 -5.78 13.82
CA SER A 134 18.41 -7.14 13.48
C SER A 134 19.92 -7.33 13.66
N ILE A 135 20.73 -6.35 13.24
CA ILE A 135 22.21 -6.41 13.38
C ILE A 135 22.61 -6.42 14.85
N ASN A 136 22.04 -5.53 15.66
CA ASN A 136 22.36 -5.43 17.10
C ASN A 136 21.89 -6.65 17.93
N LEU A 137 21.02 -7.51 17.39
CA LEU A 137 20.59 -8.75 18.05
C LEU A 137 21.45 -9.96 17.64
N VAL A 138 22.21 -9.88 16.55
CA VAL A 138 23.16 -10.92 16.13
C VAL A 138 24.51 -10.75 16.84
N GLN A 139 24.82 -9.54 17.29
CA GLN A 139 26.07 -9.21 18.00
C GLN A 139 25.98 -9.29 19.53
N SER A 140 24.81 -9.65 20.08
CA SER A 140 24.57 -9.81 21.53
C SER A 140 24.32 -11.27 21.88
#